data_AF-A0A821WQH5-F1
#
_entry.id   AF-A0A821WQH5-F1
#
_cell.length_a   1.000
_cell.length_b   1.000
_cell.length_c   1.000
_cell.angle_alpha   90.00
_cell.angle_beta   90.00
_cell.angle_gamma   90.00
#
_symmetry.space_group_name_H-M   'P 1'
#
loop_
_entity.id
_entity.type
_entity.pdbx_description
1 polymer ?
#
loop_
_entity_poly.entity_id
_entity_poly.type
_entity_poly.pdbx_seq_one_letter_code
_entity_poly.pdbx_strand_id
1 'polypeptide(L)'
;MSKTSVDEQTAAPAANESSTLIERWDRDFSQTKTDGITYDYIIVGSGSADAVLANRLSEQNDKRALLIEAGGSDTKDEIHMPEACLQRSEIDWQYMTTPQLYSHFGCVNQQSSWPRGKVLGGCSSINFIQYVRGDPHDYDNWQLSQ
;
A
#
# COMPACT_ATOMS: atom_id res chain seq x y z
N MET A 1 37.11 -44.65 1.23
CA MET A 1 37.04 -44.13 -0.15
C MET A 1 35.77 -44.65 -0.80
N SER A 2 34.76 -43.80 -0.92
CA SER A 2 33.79 -43.77 -2.02
C SER A 2 32.81 -42.64 -1.70
N LYS A 3 32.76 -41.65 -2.58
CA LYS A 3 32.13 -40.35 -2.38
C LYS A 3 30.63 -40.45 -2.64
N THR A 4 29.83 -39.92 -1.73
CA THR A 4 28.40 -39.63 -1.93
C THR A 4 28.29 -38.44 -2.89
N SER A 5 27.61 -38.62 -4.03
CA SER A 5 27.27 -37.51 -4.92
C SER A 5 26.15 -36.70 -4.28
N VAL A 6 26.39 -35.41 -4.09
CA VAL A 6 25.36 -34.46 -3.68
C VAL A 6 24.74 -33.95 -4.97
N ASP A 7 23.44 -34.16 -5.12
CA ASP A 7 22.65 -33.65 -6.23
C ASP A 7 22.75 -32.13 -6.28
N GLU A 8 23.17 -31.63 -7.43
CA GLU A 8 23.31 -30.22 -7.76
C GLU A 8 21.90 -29.64 -7.93
N GLN A 9 21.39 -29.03 -6.86
CA GLN A 9 20.11 -28.35 -6.87
C GLN A 9 20.24 -27.07 -7.71
N THR A 10 19.64 -27.13 -8.89
CA THR A 10 19.50 -26.07 -9.88
C THR A 10 19.08 -24.75 -9.21
N ALA A 11 20.00 -23.79 -9.19
CA ALA A 11 19.70 -22.41 -8.84
C ALA A 11 18.69 -21.84 -9.86
N ALA A 12 17.56 -21.34 -9.37
CA ALA A 12 16.64 -20.55 -10.17
C ALA A 12 17.40 -19.33 -10.74
N PRO A 13 17.25 -18.99 -12.04
CA PRO A 13 17.92 -17.82 -12.59
C PRO A 13 17.40 -16.57 -11.90
N ALA A 14 18.32 -15.74 -11.42
CA ALA A 14 18.01 -14.41 -10.91
C ALA A 14 17.25 -13.65 -12.00
N ALA A 15 15.98 -13.31 -11.73
CA ALA A 15 15.19 -12.49 -12.62
C ALA A 15 15.89 -11.13 -12.77
N ASN A 16 16.23 -10.78 -14.00
CA ASN A 16 16.74 -9.48 -14.38
C ASN A 16 15.59 -8.46 -14.29
N GLU A 17 15.24 -8.02 -13.08
CA GLU A 17 14.08 -7.14 -12.83
C GLU A 17 14.32 -5.67 -13.24
N SER A 18 15.54 -5.31 -13.64
CA SER A 18 15.89 -3.92 -13.98
C SER A 18 15.42 -3.48 -15.37
N SER A 19 15.16 -4.41 -16.30
CA SER A 19 14.76 -4.05 -17.68
C SER A 19 13.25 -3.83 -17.86
N THR A 20 12.40 -4.35 -16.96
CA THR A 20 10.94 -4.28 -17.09
C THR A 20 10.33 -2.97 -16.58
N LEU A 21 11.06 -2.23 -15.73
CA LEU A 21 10.56 -0.98 -15.15
C LEU A 21 10.66 0.20 -16.12
N ILE A 22 11.69 0.25 -16.98
CA ILE A 22 11.88 1.34 -17.95
C ILE A 22 10.89 1.21 -19.12
N GLU A 23 10.66 -0.01 -19.63
CA GLU A 23 9.71 -0.26 -20.73
C GLU A 23 8.25 0.12 -20.41
N ARG A 24 7.89 0.18 -19.13
CA ARG A 24 6.51 0.49 -18.69
C ARG A 24 6.15 1.98 -18.83
N TRP A 25 7.14 2.88 -18.87
CA TRP A 25 6.93 4.34 -18.96
C TRP A 25 6.87 4.87 -20.39
N ASP A 26 7.30 4.09 -21.40
CA ASP A 26 7.24 4.47 -22.83
C ASP A 26 5.84 4.30 -23.45
N ARG A 27 4.78 4.14 -22.63
CA ARG A 27 3.41 4.11 -23.15
C ARG A 27 3.03 5.48 -23.72
N ASP A 28 2.76 5.50 -25.02
CA ASP A 28 2.16 6.66 -25.68
C ASP A 28 0.71 6.85 -25.22
N PHE A 29 0.49 7.83 -24.34
CA PHE A 29 -0.84 8.21 -23.87
C PHE A 29 -1.58 9.16 -24.82
N SER A 30 -1.00 9.54 -25.97
CA SER A 30 -1.60 10.49 -26.91
C SER A 30 -2.90 9.99 -27.55
N GLN A 31 -3.12 8.68 -27.58
CA GLN A 31 -4.34 8.06 -28.12
C GLN A 31 -5.37 7.66 -27.04
N THR A 32 -5.20 8.11 -25.79
CA THR A 32 -6.14 7.78 -24.72
C THR A 32 -7.48 8.46 -24.98
N LYS A 33 -8.51 7.67 -25.31
CA LYS A 33 -9.87 8.17 -25.49
C LYS A 33 -10.41 8.65 -24.15
N THR A 34 -10.61 9.96 -24.01
CA THR A 34 -11.26 10.56 -22.84
C THR A 34 -12.76 10.65 -23.08
N ASP A 35 -13.58 10.33 -22.07
CA ASP A 35 -15.04 10.46 -22.15
C ASP A 35 -15.53 11.92 -22.07
N GLY A 36 -14.62 12.90 -22.14
CA GLY A 36 -14.91 14.33 -22.02
C GLY A 36 -15.24 14.79 -20.59
N ILE A 37 -15.17 13.89 -19.61
CA ILE A 37 -15.40 14.21 -18.20
C ILE A 37 -14.14 14.86 -17.62
N THR A 38 -14.31 16.07 -17.09
CA THR A 38 -13.28 16.78 -16.33
C THR A 38 -13.54 16.69 -14.83
N TYR A 39 -12.47 16.68 -14.04
CA TYR A 39 -12.49 16.67 -12.58
C TYR A 39 -11.67 17.85 -12.06
N ASP A 40 -12.13 18.50 -11.00
CA ASP A 40 -11.38 19.55 -10.30
C ASP A 40 -10.31 18.95 -9.39
N TYR A 41 -10.58 17.75 -8.85
CA TYR A 41 -9.70 17.05 -7.92
C TYR A 41 -9.51 15.60 -8.36
N ILE A 42 -8.27 15.12 -8.29
CA ILE A 42 -7.93 13.70 -8.43
C ILE A 42 -7.29 13.27 -7.12
N ILE A 43 -7.90 12.30 -6.46
CA ILE A 43 -7.48 11.72 -5.19
C ILE A 43 -6.98 10.32 -5.50
N VAL A 44 -5.71 10.06 -5.16
CA VAL A 44 -5.04 8.79 -5.45
C VAL A 44 -4.88 8.02 -4.14
N GLY A 45 -5.57 6.91 -4.05
CA GLY A 45 -5.78 6.13 -2.83
C GLY A 45 -7.13 6.44 -2.18
N SER A 46 -7.73 5.45 -1.53
CA SER A 46 -8.92 5.55 -0.69
C SER A 46 -8.60 5.16 0.75
N GLY A 47 -7.47 5.66 1.26
CA GLY A 47 -7.05 5.43 2.64
C GLY A 47 -7.81 6.29 3.66
N SER A 48 -7.35 6.23 4.91
CA SER A 48 -7.98 6.94 6.05
C SER A 48 -8.13 8.44 5.82
N ALA A 49 -7.14 9.09 5.20
CA ALA A 49 -7.20 10.52 4.88
C ALA A 49 -8.03 10.80 3.62
N ASP A 50 -7.83 9.98 2.59
CA ASP A 50 -8.42 10.19 1.27
C ASP A 50 -9.93 9.98 1.27
N ALA A 51 -10.43 9.01 2.03
CA ALA A 51 -11.86 8.79 2.19
C ALA A 51 -12.56 10.01 2.83
N VAL A 52 -11.92 10.63 3.84
CA VAL A 52 -12.43 11.86 4.46
C VAL A 52 -12.36 13.03 3.49
N LEU A 53 -11.25 13.17 2.75
CA LEU A 53 -11.09 14.23 1.76
C LEU A 53 -12.12 14.13 0.63
N ALA A 54 -12.30 12.92 0.07
CA ALA A 54 -13.27 12.65 -0.98
C ALA A 54 -14.70 12.97 -0.51
N ASN A 55 -15.06 12.57 0.70
CA ASN A 55 -16.35 12.89 1.30
C ASN A 55 -16.56 14.41 1.35
N ARG A 56 -15.60 15.17 1.91
CA ARG A 56 -15.70 16.64 2.02
C ARG A 56 -15.76 17.36 0.69
N LEU A 57 -14.95 16.96 -0.28
CA LEU A 57 -14.95 17.58 -1.62
C LEU A 57 -16.25 17.25 -2.38
N SER A 58 -16.85 16.08 -2.14
CA SER A 58 -18.11 15.69 -2.77
C SER A 58 -19.33 16.50 -2.27
N GLU A 59 -19.23 17.17 -1.12
CA GLU A 59 -20.28 18.06 -0.59
C GLU A 59 -20.42 19.37 -1.43
N GLN A 60 -19.42 19.70 -2.26
CA GLN A 60 -19.41 20.90 -3.09
C GLN A 60 -20.09 20.64 -4.45
N ASN A 61 -21.30 21.16 -4.64
CA ASN A 61 -22.11 20.92 -5.85
C ASN A 61 -21.47 21.42 -7.17
N ASP A 62 -20.53 22.37 -7.10
CA ASP A 62 -19.84 22.95 -8.25
C ASP A 62 -18.50 22.27 -8.56
N LYS A 63 -18.11 21.25 -7.78
CA LYS A 63 -16.83 20.54 -7.92
C LYS A 63 -17.02 19.07 -8.22
N ARG A 64 -16.05 18.52 -8.95
CA ARG A 64 -15.97 17.09 -9.28
C ARG A 64 -14.66 16.51 -8.75
N ALA A 65 -14.77 15.51 -7.89
CA ALA A 65 -13.63 14.74 -7.40
C ALA A 65 -13.62 13.33 -8.02
N LEU A 66 -12.48 12.91 -8.53
CA LEU A 66 -12.20 11.53 -8.93
C LEU A 66 -11.37 10.85 -7.84
N LEU A 67 -11.85 9.73 -7.33
CA LEU A 67 -11.12 8.88 -6.39
C LEU A 67 -10.63 7.62 -7.13
N ILE A 68 -9.34 7.33 -7.03
CA ILE A 68 -8.71 6.16 -7.65
C ILE A 68 -8.13 5.28 -6.56
N GLU A 69 -8.66 4.07 -6.39
CA GLU A 69 -8.13 3.06 -5.46
C GLU A 69 -7.63 1.86 -6.25
N ALA A 70 -6.47 1.32 -5.88
CA ALA A 70 -5.88 0.16 -6.54
C ALA A 70 -6.52 -1.16 -6.09
N GLY A 71 -7.06 -1.19 -4.87
CA GLY A 71 -7.81 -2.29 -4.31
C GLY A 71 -9.26 -2.38 -4.80
N GLY A 72 -9.95 -3.39 -4.27
CA GLY A 72 -11.40 -3.54 -4.44
C GLY A 72 -12.21 -2.83 -3.36
N SER A 73 -13.52 -3.04 -3.39
CA SER A 73 -14.41 -2.64 -2.31
C SER A 73 -14.18 -3.48 -1.04
N ASP A 74 -14.61 -2.94 0.10
CA ASP A 74 -14.52 -3.54 1.43
C ASP A 74 -15.57 -4.64 1.67
N THR A 75 -15.74 -5.58 0.74
CA THR A 75 -16.82 -6.59 0.79
C THR A 75 -16.50 -7.85 1.57
N LYS A 76 -15.31 -7.94 2.18
CA LYS A 76 -14.93 -9.10 2.98
C LYS A 76 -15.48 -8.99 4.39
N ASP A 77 -16.19 -10.01 4.86
CA ASP A 77 -16.77 -10.02 6.20
C ASP A 77 -15.71 -9.81 7.29
N GLU A 78 -14.50 -10.33 7.10
CA GLU A 78 -13.40 -10.17 8.04
C GLU A 78 -12.97 -8.72 8.26
N ILE A 79 -13.23 -7.81 7.31
CA ILE A 79 -12.97 -6.36 7.47
C ILE A 79 -13.84 -5.78 8.59
N HIS A 80 -15.04 -6.34 8.79
CA HIS A 80 -16.00 -5.88 9.79
C HIS A 80 -15.95 -6.68 11.10
N MET A 81 -15.08 -7.69 11.17
CA MET A 81 -14.88 -8.49 12.38
C MET A 81 -13.73 -7.90 13.20
N PRO A 82 -13.98 -7.50 14.46
CA PRO A 82 -12.90 -7.18 15.39
C PRO A 82 -11.93 -8.37 15.50
N GLU A 83 -10.63 -8.09 15.58
CA GLU A 83 -9.54 -9.07 15.73
C GLU A 83 -9.20 -9.94 14.49
N ALA A 84 -9.85 -9.73 13.34
CA ALA A 84 -9.46 -10.43 12.12
C ALA A 84 -8.03 -10.05 11.68
N CYS A 85 -7.18 -11.07 11.44
CA CYS A 85 -5.83 -10.84 10.92
C CYS A 85 -5.85 -10.83 9.39
N LEU A 86 -5.93 -9.63 8.82
CA LEU A 86 -5.99 -9.42 7.36
C LEU A 86 -4.61 -9.21 6.71
N GLN A 87 -3.54 -9.26 7.50
CA GLN A 87 -2.18 -9.13 7.00
C GLN A 87 -1.83 -10.31 6.08
N ARG A 88 -1.07 -10.05 5.01
CA ARG A 88 -0.70 -11.04 3.98
C ARG A 88 -1.87 -11.62 3.17
N SER A 89 -3.05 -11.02 3.26
CA SER A 89 -4.18 -11.34 2.38
C SER A 89 -4.08 -10.57 1.05
N GLU A 90 -4.98 -10.82 0.11
CA GLU A 90 -5.06 -10.15 -1.19
C GLU A 90 -5.43 -8.66 -1.10
N ILE A 91 -6.02 -8.24 0.03
CA ILE A 91 -6.33 -6.83 0.35
C ILE A 91 -5.20 -6.14 1.12
N ASP A 92 -4.04 -6.79 1.26
CA ASP A 92 -2.80 -6.21 1.76
C ASP A 92 -1.83 -6.03 0.57
N TRP A 93 -1.08 -4.94 0.57
CA TRP A 93 0.06 -4.73 -0.33
C TRP A 93 1.23 -5.65 -0.02
N GLN A 94 1.31 -6.17 1.22
CA GLN A 94 2.32 -7.12 1.68
C GLN A 94 3.75 -6.62 1.53
N TYR A 95 3.98 -5.33 1.82
CA TYR A 95 5.33 -4.79 1.73
C TYR A 95 6.28 -5.51 2.69
N MET A 96 7.51 -5.69 2.21
CA MET A 96 8.62 -6.20 2.99
C MET A 96 9.71 -5.15 3.01
N THR A 97 10.32 -4.93 4.16
CA THR A 97 11.49 -4.06 4.22
C THR A 97 12.66 -4.72 3.47
N THR A 98 13.63 -3.91 3.05
CA THR A 98 14.97 -4.44 2.76
C THR A 98 15.60 -5.01 4.04
N PRO A 99 16.64 -5.85 3.95
CA PRO A 99 17.38 -6.31 5.14
C PRO A 99 17.88 -5.13 5.98
N GLN A 100 17.63 -5.17 7.28
CA GLN A 100 17.95 -4.07 8.19
C GLN A 100 19.25 -4.33 8.97
N LEU A 101 20.28 -3.51 8.73
CA LEU A 101 21.62 -3.71 9.30
C LEU A 101 21.68 -3.68 10.85
N TYR A 102 20.79 -2.88 11.47
CA TYR A 102 20.82 -2.60 12.91
C TYR A 102 19.55 -3.02 13.66
N SER A 103 18.64 -3.76 13.01
CA SER A 103 17.37 -4.17 13.63
C SER A 103 16.86 -5.49 13.03
N HIS A 104 15.71 -5.99 13.51
CA HIS A 104 15.05 -7.17 12.94
C HIS A 104 15.89 -8.46 12.92
N PHE A 105 16.86 -8.61 13.83
CA PHE A 105 17.71 -9.82 13.93
C PHE A 105 16.93 -11.12 14.18
N GLY A 106 15.70 -11.03 14.72
CA GLY A 106 14.80 -12.17 14.90
C GLY A 106 13.92 -12.48 13.69
N CYS A 107 13.98 -11.68 12.62
CA CYS A 107 13.22 -11.90 11.40
C CYS A 107 14.05 -12.68 10.37
N VAL A 108 13.37 -13.48 9.55
CA VAL A 108 14.01 -14.15 8.41
C VAL A 108 14.61 -13.08 7.50
N ASN A 109 15.89 -13.25 7.15
CA ASN A 109 16.67 -12.32 6.34
C ASN A 109 16.75 -10.87 6.87
N GLN A 110 16.47 -10.63 8.16
CA GLN A 110 16.41 -9.29 8.75
C GLN A 110 15.37 -8.38 8.05
N GLN A 111 14.30 -8.96 7.52
CA GLN A 111 13.23 -8.25 6.82
C GLN A 111 11.92 -8.34 7.60
N SER A 112 11.24 -7.20 7.75
CA SER A 112 9.93 -7.14 8.39
C SER A 112 8.81 -7.02 7.37
N SER A 113 7.67 -7.62 7.69
CA SER A 113 6.42 -7.42 6.95
C SER A 113 5.75 -6.15 7.44
N TRP A 114 5.37 -5.29 6.50
CA TRP A 114 4.76 -3.99 6.73
C TRP A 114 3.41 -3.95 6.00
N PRO A 115 2.33 -4.40 6.66
CA PRO A 115 1.01 -4.50 6.03
C PRO A 115 0.48 -3.11 5.68
N ARG A 116 -0.09 -2.97 4.48
CA ARG A 116 -0.78 -1.76 4.01
C ARG A 116 -2.05 -2.17 3.29
N GLY A 117 -3.17 -1.58 3.67
CA GLY A 117 -4.45 -1.91 3.05
C GLY A 117 -4.49 -1.50 1.58
N LYS A 118 -4.95 -2.41 0.75
CA LYS A 118 -5.20 -2.29 -0.69
C LYS A 118 -6.67 -2.63 -0.95
N VAL A 119 -7.53 -1.75 -0.47
CA VAL A 119 -9.00 -1.86 -0.42
C VAL A 119 -9.57 -0.48 -0.13
N LEU A 120 -10.83 -0.21 -0.46
CA LEU A 120 -11.52 0.99 0.04
C LEU A 120 -11.41 1.08 1.57
N GLY A 121 -11.06 2.26 2.08
CA GLY A 121 -10.70 2.52 3.47
C GLY A 121 -9.21 2.28 3.80
N GLY A 122 -8.47 1.61 2.91
CA GLY A 122 -7.03 1.40 2.99
C GLY A 122 -6.61 0.74 4.29
N CYS A 123 -5.61 1.32 4.98
CA CYS A 123 -5.10 0.77 6.23
C CYS A 123 -6.15 0.75 7.36
N SER A 124 -7.17 1.62 7.32
CA SER A 124 -8.25 1.57 8.32
C SER A 124 -9.06 0.27 8.25
N SER A 125 -9.16 -0.34 7.07
CA SER A 125 -9.93 -1.57 6.84
C SER A 125 -9.19 -2.83 7.28
N ILE A 126 -7.89 -2.75 7.56
CA ILE A 126 -7.05 -3.89 7.99
C ILE A 126 -6.32 -3.64 9.32
N ASN A 127 -6.64 -2.54 10.01
CA ASN A 127 -6.03 -2.22 11.30
C ASN A 127 -6.72 -2.98 12.44
N PHE A 128 -6.26 -2.75 13.66
CA PHE A 128 -6.82 -3.36 14.87
C PHE A 128 -7.88 -2.48 15.57
N ILE A 129 -8.49 -1.53 14.85
CA ILE A 129 -9.58 -0.66 15.34
C ILE A 129 -9.16 0.16 16.58
N GLN A 130 -7.86 0.39 16.75
CA GLN A 130 -7.33 1.19 17.84
C GLN A 130 -7.41 2.67 17.48
N TYR A 131 -8.11 3.44 18.34
CA TYR A 131 -8.14 4.89 18.26
C TYR A 131 -7.29 5.49 19.36
N VAL A 132 -6.25 6.22 18.97
CA VAL A 132 -5.33 6.90 19.88
C VAL A 132 -5.08 8.30 19.33
N ARG A 133 -5.17 9.32 20.19
CA ARG A 133 -4.70 10.66 19.85
C ARG A 133 -3.23 10.79 20.24
N GLY A 134 -2.46 11.59 19.50
CA GLY A 134 -1.09 11.92 19.88
C GLY A 134 -1.04 12.75 21.16
N ASP A 135 0.16 12.88 21.73
CA ASP A 135 0.39 13.79 22.84
C ASP A 135 0.33 15.25 22.34
N PRO A 136 -0.35 16.18 23.03
CA PRO A 136 -0.36 17.59 22.66
C PRO A 136 1.03 18.18 22.37
N HIS A 137 2.05 17.76 23.12
CA HIS A 137 3.42 18.23 22.95
C HIS A 137 4.01 17.85 21.59
N ASP A 138 3.64 16.70 21.03
CA ASP A 138 4.09 16.28 19.69
C ASP A 138 3.60 17.28 18.63
N TYR A 139 2.36 17.76 18.76
CA TYR A 139 1.77 18.72 17.83
C TYR A 139 2.36 20.12 17.99
N ASP A 140 2.59 20.57 19.23
CA ASP A 140 3.25 21.85 19.51
C ASP A 140 4.66 21.89 18.90
N ASN A 141 5.39 20.77 19.00
CA ASN A 141 6.74 20.66 18.43
C ASN A 141 6.77 20.72 16.89
N TRP A 142 5.72 20.24 16.19
CA TRP A 142 5.65 20.35 14.73
C TRP A 142 5.63 21.81 14.27
N GLN A 143 4.92 22.68 15.00
CA GLN A 143 4.85 24.11 14.68
C GLN A 143 6.20 24.81 14.85
N LEU A 144 7.00 24.39 15.83
CA LEU A 144 8.30 25.01 16.15
C LEU A 144 9.44 24.58 15.21
N SER A 145 9.22 23.55 14.38
CA SER A 145 10.21 23.02 13.43
C SER A 145 10.23 23.69 12.05
N GLN A 146 9.52 24.80 11.86
CA GLN A 146 9.54 25.63 10.64
C GLN A 146 10.28 26.95 10.86
#